data_AF-A0A1Z8SK12-F1
#
_entry.id   AF-A0A1Z8SK12-F1
#
_cell.length_a   1.000
_cell.length_b   1.000
_cell.length_c   1.000
_cell.angle_alpha   90.00
_cell.angle_beta   90.00
_cell.angle_gamma   90.00
#
_symmetry.space_group_name_H-M   'P 1'
#
loop_
_entity.id
_entity.type
_entity.pdbx_description
1 polymer ?
#
loop_
_entity_poly.entity_id
_entity_poly.type
_entity_poly.pdbx_seq_one_letter_code
_entity_poly.pdbx_strand_id
1 'polypeptide(L)'
;MGASCSKIKIDPVRWRGHSSMSLHWFPDAGEGSEDLLQILKRLLATPPGFIKDLPGTEELAEISKVAATIPAEHEILLLGIGGSSLGALALVDAICPDQAHRLTVLDNIDPDTLSRTLATLDLESTTVLVISKSGGTAETTSQLLWIIDALEKKGLNTSQHIVAITDPQKGPLRKLAQDQGWRSLPVPPGVGGRFSVLTAVGLLPAMLTGIDAHSLLAGARKVLADLESATKSHGLIRWLTGWRDSHDPCSTVVHFAYRDRLVTLGDWFAQLWAESLGKRLDLAGNVVFRGSTPLVARGVTDQHSLVQLFVEGPDDKQFLILDANLPNTVDPISPKTAMLDEDFGYLAGKSIEELRIAERDGTIAALQSAGRSVSMVHFDAIDESHLGGWILLMEVATVLAAAHLDVDPYDQPGVEGGKAVAFARMGKPGWDSRGSAVESGSRQLDEAPAIEVD
;
A
#
# COMPACT_ATOMS: atom_id res chain seq x y z
N MET A 1 -29.32 25.57 -30.43
CA MET A 1 -30.24 24.71 -29.66
C MET A 1 -29.52 24.37 -28.37
N GLY A 2 -29.88 25.05 -27.28
CA GLY A 2 -29.24 24.85 -25.98
C GLY A 2 -29.76 23.58 -25.33
N ALA A 3 -28.85 22.69 -24.96
CA ALA A 3 -29.14 21.64 -24.00
C ALA A 3 -29.03 22.26 -22.60
N SER A 4 -30.16 22.33 -21.89
CA SER A 4 -30.21 22.87 -20.54
C SER A 4 -29.37 21.99 -19.61
N CYS A 5 -28.39 22.59 -18.95
CA CYS A 5 -27.74 22.03 -17.78
C CYS A 5 -28.82 21.83 -16.69
N SER A 6 -29.35 20.62 -16.59
CA SER A 6 -30.23 20.26 -15.48
C SER A 6 -29.38 20.31 -14.21
N LYS A 7 -29.68 21.26 -13.32
CA LYS A 7 -29.12 21.33 -11.97
C LYS A 7 -29.36 19.97 -11.28
N ILE A 8 -28.32 19.14 -11.21
CA ILE A 8 -28.34 17.91 -10.44
C ILE A 8 -28.35 18.35 -8.97
N LYS A 9 -29.46 18.08 -8.28
CA LYS A 9 -29.52 18.20 -6.83
C LYS A 9 -28.57 17.17 -6.23
N ILE A 10 -27.64 17.67 -5.42
CA ILE A 10 -26.68 16.87 -4.67
C ILE A 10 -27.40 16.43 -3.39
N ASP A 11 -27.80 15.17 -3.33
CA ASP A 11 -28.17 14.52 -2.07
C ASP A 11 -27.00 13.60 -1.66
N PRO A 12 -26.39 13.77 -0.47
CA PRO A 12 -25.41 12.83 0.04
C PRO A 12 -26.10 11.49 0.28
N VAL A 13 -25.78 10.49 -0.55
CA VAL A 13 -26.27 9.13 -0.34
C VAL A 13 -25.58 8.55 0.88
N ARG A 14 -26.33 8.47 1.98
CA ARG A 14 -25.94 7.77 3.20
C ARG A 14 -26.12 6.27 3.00
N TRP A 15 -25.07 5.51 3.22
CA TRP A 15 -25.21 4.08 3.52
C TRP A 15 -25.99 3.97 4.86
N ARG A 16 -27.19 3.38 4.82
CA ARG A 16 -27.86 2.91 6.04
C ARG A 16 -27.64 1.40 6.13
N GLY A 17 -26.52 1.02 6.70
CA GLY A 17 -26.20 -0.35 7.08
C GLY A 17 -25.12 -0.30 8.15
N HIS A 18 -25.33 -0.98 9.27
CA HIS A 18 -24.37 -1.03 10.37
C HIS A 18 -23.16 -1.89 9.98
N SER A 19 -22.10 -1.29 9.44
CA SER A 19 -20.73 -1.89 9.38
C SER A 19 -19.68 -0.92 8.81
N SER A 20 -18.95 -0.26 9.72
CA SER A 20 -17.50 0.10 9.73
C SER A 20 -16.68 0.32 8.43
N MET A 21 -17.18 0.98 7.39
CA MET A 21 -16.43 1.76 6.37
C MET A 21 -17.44 2.24 5.32
N SER A 22 -17.47 3.54 5.02
CA SER A 22 -18.40 4.09 4.02
C SER A 22 -17.67 4.46 2.73
N LEU A 23 -18.05 3.78 1.64
CA LEU A 23 -17.46 3.99 0.32
C LEU A 23 -18.44 4.81 -0.54
N HIS A 24 -18.08 6.05 -0.82
CA HIS A 24 -18.91 7.04 -1.49
C HIS A 24 -18.44 7.28 -2.94
N TRP A 25 -19.27 6.94 -3.91
CA TRP A 25 -18.99 7.15 -5.33
C TRP A 25 -19.64 8.44 -5.81
N PHE A 26 -18.87 9.29 -6.49
CA PHE A 26 -19.42 10.46 -7.18
C PHE A 26 -18.86 10.55 -8.63
N PRO A 27 -19.70 10.83 -9.64
CA PRO A 27 -21.17 10.74 -9.61
C PRO A 27 -21.64 9.30 -9.34
N ASP A 28 -22.94 9.13 -9.13
CA ASP A 28 -23.61 7.84 -9.03
C ASP A 28 -23.40 7.09 -10.37
N ALA A 29 -22.26 6.42 -10.55
CA ALA A 29 -22.06 5.47 -11.64
C ALA A 29 -23.20 4.48 -11.50
N GLY A 30 -23.96 4.20 -12.56
CA GLY A 30 -25.22 3.45 -12.47
C GLY A 30 -25.10 2.05 -11.85
N GLU A 31 -25.86 1.09 -12.36
CA GLU A 31 -25.59 -0.28 -11.93
C GLU A 31 -24.17 -0.70 -12.34
N GLY A 32 -23.43 -1.29 -11.41
CA GLY A 32 -22.12 -1.87 -11.71
C GLY A 32 -22.22 -3.00 -12.73
N SER A 33 -21.10 -3.30 -13.36
CA SER A 33 -21.08 -4.20 -14.50
C SER A 33 -21.21 -5.68 -14.11
N GLU A 34 -22.06 -6.42 -14.85
CA GLU A 34 -22.30 -7.86 -14.61
C GLU A 34 -21.07 -8.73 -14.89
N ASP A 35 -20.24 -8.34 -15.86
CA ASP A 35 -18.98 -9.04 -16.16
C ASP A 35 -17.98 -8.96 -15.00
N LEU A 36 -17.83 -7.80 -14.34
CA LEU A 36 -17.00 -7.63 -13.15
C LEU A 36 -17.47 -8.52 -12.00
N LEU A 37 -18.78 -8.67 -11.81
CA LEU A 37 -19.33 -9.63 -10.85
C LEU A 37 -18.98 -11.07 -11.21
N GLN A 38 -19.03 -11.44 -12.49
CA GLN A 38 -18.64 -12.77 -12.93
C GLN A 38 -17.14 -13.02 -12.71
N ILE A 39 -16.30 -12.02 -12.94
CA ILE A 39 -14.85 -12.09 -12.66
C ILE A 39 -14.63 -12.26 -11.15
N LEU A 40 -15.30 -11.46 -10.30
CA LEU A 40 -15.23 -11.60 -8.85
C LEU A 40 -15.65 -13.00 -8.38
N LYS A 41 -16.76 -13.53 -8.90
CA LYS A 41 -17.21 -14.91 -8.58
C LYS A 41 -16.18 -15.96 -8.97
N ARG A 42 -15.52 -15.82 -10.12
CA ARG A 42 -14.44 -16.74 -10.54
C ARG A 42 -13.22 -16.63 -9.62
N LEU A 43 -12.83 -15.40 -9.27
CA LEU A 43 -11.75 -15.13 -8.33
C LEU A 43 -12.02 -15.77 -6.98
N LEU A 44 -13.23 -15.61 -6.42
CA LEU A 44 -13.58 -16.20 -5.12
C LEU A 44 -13.71 -17.74 -5.19
N ALA A 45 -14.12 -18.30 -6.34
CA ALA A 45 -14.17 -19.74 -6.54
C ALA A 45 -12.77 -20.38 -6.66
N THR A 46 -11.76 -19.62 -7.07
CA THR A 46 -10.35 -20.04 -7.12
C THR A 46 -9.48 -18.94 -6.51
N PRO A 47 -9.51 -18.81 -5.17
CA PRO A 47 -8.93 -17.65 -4.49
C PRO A 47 -7.42 -17.60 -4.68
N PRO A 48 -6.85 -16.41 -5.00
CA PRO A 48 -5.41 -16.22 -5.03
C PRO A 48 -4.81 -16.35 -3.63
N GLY A 49 -3.48 -16.46 -3.55
CA GLY A 49 -2.78 -16.73 -2.29
C GLY A 49 -3.11 -15.74 -1.17
N PHE A 50 -3.29 -14.44 -1.45
CA PHE A 50 -3.60 -13.45 -0.41
C PHE A 50 -5.00 -13.61 0.21
N ILE A 51 -5.91 -14.34 -0.45
CA ILE A 51 -7.19 -14.77 0.12
C ILE A 51 -7.06 -16.16 0.73
N LYS A 52 -6.49 -17.10 -0.02
CA LYS A 52 -6.39 -18.52 0.36
C LYS A 52 -5.51 -18.74 1.59
N ASP A 53 -4.39 -18.03 1.66
CA ASP A 53 -3.37 -18.12 2.70
C ASP A 53 -3.51 -16.98 3.73
N LEU A 54 -4.69 -16.34 3.81
CA LEU A 54 -5.00 -15.38 4.86
C LEU A 54 -4.88 -16.10 6.23
N PRO A 55 -4.02 -15.65 7.15
CA PRO A 55 -3.69 -16.41 8.36
C PRO A 55 -4.91 -16.84 9.16
N GLY A 56 -4.97 -18.11 9.57
CA GLY A 56 -5.97 -18.64 10.49
C GLY A 56 -5.53 -18.47 11.95
N THR A 57 -6.20 -19.19 12.85
CA THR A 57 -5.89 -19.17 14.29
C THR A 57 -4.50 -19.71 14.60
N GLU A 58 -4.08 -20.77 13.90
CA GLU A 58 -2.79 -21.43 14.13
C GLU A 58 -1.62 -20.57 13.64
N GLU A 59 -1.71 -20.03 12.42
CA GLU A 59 -0.69 -19.15 11.86
C GLU A 59 -0.53 -17.88 12.70
N LEU A 60 -1.64 -17.29 13.14
CA LEU A 60 -1.62 -16.11 14.00
C LEU A 60 -1.04 -16.39 15.38
N ALA A 61 -1.27 -17.59 15.93
CA ALA A 61 -0.66 -18.00 17.19
C ALA A 61 0.87 -18.13 17.07
N GLU A 62 1.38 -18.64 15.94
CA GLU A 62 2.83 -18.71 15.70
C GLU A 62 3.45 -17.31 15.54
N ILE A 63 2.79 -16.38 14.84
CA ILE A 63 3.24 -14.98 14.76
C ILE A 63 3.25 -14.36 16.16
N SER A 64 2.18 -14.54 16.94
CA SER A 64 2.06 -14.02 18.32
C SER A 64 3.14 -14.59 19.25
N LYS A 65 3.48 -15.86 19.08
CA LYS A 65 4.54 -16.53 19.84
C LYS A 65 5.89 -15.90 19.55
N VAL A 66 6.21 -15.58 18.29
CA VAL A 66 7.42 -14.84 17.94
C VAL A 66 7.38 -13.43 18.53
N ALA A 67 6.26 -12.71 18.40
CA ALA A 67 6.09 -11.37 18.97
C ALA A 67 6.35 -11.35 20.49
N ALA A 68 5.82 -12.33 21.23
CA ALA A 68 6.00 -12.45 22.68
C ALA A 68 7.44 -12.70 23.14
N THR A 69 8.34 -13.10 22.23
CA THR A 69 9.77 -13.24 22.53
C THR A 69 10.56 -11.94 22.36
N ILE A 70 9.92 -10.88 21.85
CA ILE A 70 10.56 -9.58 21.61
C ILE A 70 10.21 -8.66 22.79
N PRO A 71 11.21 -8.07 23.48
CA PRO A 71 10.94 -7.18 24.60
C PRO A 71 10.11 -5.95 24.20
N ALA A 72 9.20 -5.53 25.07
CA ALA A 72 8.23 -4.48 24.77
C ALA A 72 8.87 -3.09 24.68
N GLU A 73 10.03 -2.90 25.30
CA GLU A 73 10.84 -1.70 25.26
C GLU A 73 11.73 -1.61 24.02
N HIS A 74 11.86 -2.69 23.24
CA HIS A 74 12.71 -2.67 22.07
C HIS A 74 12.16 -1.76 20.97
N GLU A 75 13.06 -1.03 20.34
CA GLU A 75 12.84 -0.43 19.01
C GLU A 75 12.87 -1.53 17.94
N ILE A 76 12.07 -1.35 16.90
CA ILE A 76 11.95 -2.29 15.79
C ILE A 76 12.64 -1.68 14.57
N LEU A 77 13.73 -2.30 14.13
CA LEU A 77 14.41 -1.96 12.88
C LEU A 77 13.95 -2.93 11.78
N LEU A 78 13.16 -2.46 10.83
CA LEU A 78 12.70 -3.27 9.71
C LEU A 78 13.61 -3.07 8.50
N LEU A 79 14.25 -4.15 8.06
CA LEU A 79 15.03 -4.25 6.82
C LEU A 79 14.19 -4.99 5.77
N GLY A 80 13.70 -4.25 4.78
CA GLY A 80 12.78 -4.75 3.77
C GLY A 80 12.45 -3.63 2.79
N ILE A 81 12.11 -3.97 1.55
CA ILE A 81 11.80 -2.98 0.51
C ILE A 81 10.54 -3.38 -0.26
N GLY A 82 9.77 -2.38 -0.71
CA GLY A 82 8.51 -2.58 -1.42
C GLY A 82 7.49 -3.31 -0.56
N GLY A 83 6.99 -4.46 -1.03
CA GLY A 83 5.93 -5.20 -0.33
C GLY A 83 6.36 -5.75 1.04
N SER A 84 7.68 -5.79 1.29
CA SER A 84 8.26 -6.18 2.57
C SER A 84 8.35 -5.04 3.60
N SER A 85 8.01 -3.80 3.24
CA SER A 85 8.05 -2.63 4.14
C SER A 85 6.80 -1.77 4.09
N LEU A 86 6.30 -1.43 2.88
CA LEU A 86 5.26 -0.41 2.67
C LEU A 86 3.96 -0.72 3.42
N GLY A 87 3.52 -1.98 3.42
CA GLY A 87 2.31 -2.38 4.13
C GLY A 87 2.42 -2.23 5.65
N ALA A 88 3.57 -2.59 6.23
CA ALA A 88 3.81 -2.43 7.66
C ALA A 88 3.82 -0.94 8.05
N LEU A 89 4.52 -0.11 7.27
CA LEU A 89 4.57 1.33 7.48
C LEU A 89 3.16 1.95 7.38
N ALA A 90 2.39 1.58 6.35
CA ALA A 90 1.04 2.08 6.15
C ALA A 90 0.09 1.73 7.31
N LEU A 91 0.21 0.52 7.88
CA LEU A 91 -0.58 0.14 9.06
C LEU A 91 -0.19 0.95 10.30
N VAL A 92 1.10 1.11 10.56
CA VAL A 92 1.61 1.82 11.76
C VAL A 92 1.27 3.30 11.72
N ASP A 93 1.53 3.97 10.61
CA ASP A 93 1.18 5.39 10.45
C ASP A 93 -0.32 5.60 10.59
N ALA A 94 -1.13 4.74 9.98
CA ALA A 94 -2.58 4.86 9.99
C ALA A 94 -3.18 4.59 11.38
N ILE A 95 -2.72 3.57 12.13
CA ILE A 95 -3.39 3.11 13.36
C ILE A 95 -2.72 3.62 14.64
N CYS A 96 -1.39 3.60 14.74
CA CYS A 96 -0.67 3.96 15.96
C CYS A 96 0.39 5.07 15.73
N PRO A 97 0.00 6.34 15.54
CA PRO A 97 0.96 7.36 15.10
C PRO A 97 1.96 7.69 16.21
N ASP A 98 1.50 7.63 17.46
CA ASP A 98 2.27 7.86 18.65
C ASP A 98 3.30 6.75 18.88
N GLN A 99 3.10 5.56 18.30
CA GLN A 99 4.04 4.43 18.35
C GLN A 99 4.90 4.34 17.08
N ALA A 100 4.70 5.21 16.08
CA ALA A 100 5.46 5.19 14.84
C ALA A 100 6.97 5.34 15.10
N HIS A 101 7.36 6.05 16.15
CA HIS A 101 8.76 6.18 16.57
C HIS A 101 9.42 4.84 16.95
N ARG A 102 8.65 3.82 17.33
CA ARG A 102 9.18 2.48 17.66
C ARG A 102 9.51 1.65 16.43
N LEU A 103 9.07 2.05 15.23
CA LEU A 103 9.36 1.35 13.98
C LEU A 103 10.23 2.22 13.08
N THR A 104 11.49 1.85 12.95
CA THR A 104 12.37 2.40 11.92
C THR A 104 12.41 1.47 10.72
N VAL A 105 11.95 1.94 9.56
CA VAL A 105 12.01 1.20 8.30
C VAL A 105 13.22 1.67 7.50
N LEU A 106 14.06 0.72 7.06
CA LEU A 106 15.15 0.97 6.11
C LEU A 106 14.84 0.26 4.80
N ASP A 107 14.13 0.95 3.91
CA ASP A 107 13.75 0.47 2.58
C ASP A 107 14.54 1.13 1.44
N ASN A 108 15.65 1.77 1.78
CA ASN A 108 16.61 2.33 0.83
C ASN A 108 18.06 2.08 1.30
N ILE A 109 18.99 2.05 0.35
CA ILE A 109 20.43 1.85 0.60
C ILE A 109 21.24 3.15 0.53
N ASP A 110 20.58 4.28 0.83
CA ASP A 110 21.25 5.57 0.96
C ASP A 110 22.23 5.55 2.16
N PRO A 111 23.56 5.63 1.93
CA PRO A 111 24.54 5.55 3.00
C PRO A 111 24.36 6.63 4.09
N ASP A 112 23.87 7.82 3.72
CA ASP A 112 23.63 8.91 4.66
C ASP A 112 22.51 8.56 5.65
N THR A 113 21.44 7.96 5.15
CA THR A 113 20.31 7.48 5.96
C THR A 113 20.75 6.34 6.87
N LEU A 114 21.45 5.33 6.32
CA LEU A 114 21.97 4.21 7.11
C LEU A 114 22.92 4.69 8.22
N SER A 115 23.84 5.60 7.91
CA SER A 115 24.79 6.13 8.88
C SER A 115 24.10 6.92 9.99
N ARG A 116 23.09 7.74 9.67
CA ARG A 116 22.33 8.50 10.68
C ARG A 116 21.54 7.57 11.59
N THR A 117 20.85 6.59 11.00
CA THR A 117 20.07 5.60 11.77
C THR A 117 20.95 4.83 12.75
N LEU A 118 22.11 4.32 12.31
CA LEU A 118 23.01 3.59 13.22
C LEU A 118 23.60 4.48 14.32
N ALA A 119 23.78 5.78 14.05
CA ALA A 119 24.28 6.72 15.05
C ALA A 119 23.26 7.02 16.16
N THR A 120 21.96 6.80 15.91
CA THR A 120 20.88 7.06 16.88
C THR A 120 20.31 5.80 17.53
N LEU A 121 20.40 4.65 16.85
CA LEU A 121 19.87 3.38 17.37
C LEU A 121 20.66 2.88 18.60
N ASP A 122 19.93 2.49 19.64
CA ASP A 122 20.48 1.65 20.69
C ASP A 122 20.35 0.16 20.33
N LEU A 123 21.42 -0.40 19.77
CA LEU A 123 21.46 -1.80 19.35
C LEU A 123 21.16 -2.81 20.48
N GLU A 124 21.44 -2.47 21.75
CA GLU A 124 21.14 -3.38 22.88
C GLU A 124 19.63 -3.52 23.10
N SER A 125 18.88 -2.46 22.81
CA SER A 125 17.42 -2.41 22.92
C SER A 125 16.73 -2.34 21.54
N THR A 126 17.36 -2.91 20.50
CA THR A 126 16.78 -2.98 19.15
C THR A 126 16.55 -4.43 18.72
N THR A 127 15.38 -4.71 18.13
CA THR A 127 15.10 -5.93 17.38
C THR A 127 15.03 -5.63 15.90
N VAL A 128 15.80 -6.40 15.11
CA VAL A 128 15.86 -6.29 13.65
C VAL A 128 14.90 -7.31 13.03
N LEU A 129 13.93 -6.82 12.26
CA LEU A 129 13.11 -7.64 11.38
C LEU A 129 13.72 -7.60 9.98
N VAL A 130 14.19 -8.74 9.47
CA VAL A 130 14.68 -8.84 8.08
C VAL A 130 13.66 -9.59 7.22
N ILE A 131 13.11 -8.89 6.23
CA ILE A 131 11.96 -9.36 5.45
C ILE A 131 12.32 -9.40 3.98
N SER A 132 12.40 -10.61 3.41
CA SER A 132 12.60 -10.82 1.97
C SER A 132 12.13 -12.21 1.58
N LYS A 133 11.12 -12.30 0.70
CA LYS A 133 10.58 -13.59 0.24
C LYS A 133 11.65 -14.44 -0.45
N SER A 134 12.36 -13.88 -1.44
CA SER A 134 13.44 -14.59 -2.14
C SER A 134 14.67 -14.79 -1.24
N GLY A 135 14.80 -14.00 -0.18
CA GLY A 135 15.92 -14.00 0.75
C GLY A 135 17.20 -13.38 0.20
N GLY A 136 17.22 -12.96 -1.06
CA GLY A 136 18.41 -12.46 -1.77
C GLY A 136 18.24 -11.07 -2.38
N THR A 137 17.23 -10.30 -1.95
CA THR A 137 17.05 -8.90 -2.34
C THR A 137 18.30 -8.10 -1.96
N ALA A 138 18.98 -7.48 -2.94
CA ALA A 138 20.31 -6.91 -2.76
C ALA A 138 20.35 -5.86 -1.66
N GLU A 139 19.37 -4.98 -1.65
CA GLU A 139 19.19 -3.88 -0.70
C GLU A 139 19.07 -4.43 0.72
N THR A 140 18.08 -5.30 0.95
CA THR A 140 17.85 -5.95 2.25
C THR A 140 19.04 -6.78 2.72
N THR A 141 19.66 -7.55 1.83
CA THR A 141 20.86 -8.35 2.16
C THR A 141 22.03 -7.45 2.52
N SER A 142 22.25 -6.34 1.83
CA SER A 142 23.33 -5.40 2.14
C SER A 142 23.17 -4.77 3.53
N GLN A 143 21.95 -4.34 3.87
CA GLN A 143 21.61 -3.81 5.18
C GLN A 143 21.72 -4.88 6.28
N LEU A 144 21.31 -6.13 5.99
CA LEU A 144 21.42 -7.24 6.93
C LEU A 144 22.89 -7.53 7.28
N LEU A 145 23.78 -7.61 6.29
CA LEU A 145 25.20 -7.83 6.53
C LEU A 145 25.81 -6.65 7.33
N TRP A 146 25.42 -5.43 6.98
CA TRP A 146 25.82 -4.21 7.69
C TRP A 146 25.39 -4.20 9.17
N ILE A 147 24.15 -4.60 9.49
CA ILE A 147 23.67 -4.60 10.87
C ILE A 147 24.23 -5.77 11.68
N ILE A 148 24.48 -6.93 11.06
CA ILE A 148 25.18 -8.06 11.69
C ILE A 148 26.56 -7.61 12.16
N ASP A 149 27.35 -6.98 11.28
CA ASP A 149 28.66 -6.43 11.62
C ASP A 149 28.59 -5.46 12.81
N ALA A 150 27.54 -4.62 12.86
CA ALA A 150 27.36 -3.65 13.93
C ALA A 150 27.02 -4.32 15.28
N LEU A 151 26.13 -5.32 15.26
CA LEU A 151 25.79 -6.13 16.44
C LEU A 151 27.01 -6.88 16.98
N GLU A 152 27.76 -7.55 16.09
CA GLU A 152 28.95 -8.32 16.46
C GLU A 152 30.08 -7.44 17.02
N LYS A 153 30.29 -6.24 16.47
CA LYS A 153 31.26 -5.27 17.02
C LYS A 153 30.91 -4.82 18.44
N LYS A 154 29.62 -4.83 18.82
CA LYS A 154 29.16 -4.60 20.19
C LYS A 154 29.15 -5.87 21.05
N GLY A 155 29.49 -7.03 20.49
CA GLY A 155 29.44 -8.31 21.18
C GLY A 155 28.02 -8.84 21.40
N LEU A 156 27.04 -8.38 20.63
CA LEU A 156 25.64 -8.78 20.73
C LEU A 156 25.37 -10.03 19.88
N ASN A 157 24.58 -10.95 20.42
CA ASN A 157 24.25 -12.19 19.74
C ASN A 157 23.12 -11.98 18.73
N THR A 158 23.41 -12.17 17.44
CA THR A 158 22.43 -11.94 16.37
C THR A 158 21.15 -12.76 16.53
N SER A 159 21.20 -13.97 17.10
CA SER A 159 19.99 -14.79 17.34
C SER A 159 19.01 -14.20 18.35
N GLN A 160 19.47 -13.30 19.22
CA GLN A 160 18.63 -12.57 20.18
C GLN A 160 18.04 -11.29 19.60
N HIS A 161 18.66 -10.72 18.56
CA HIS A 161 18.26 -9.43 17.98
C HIS A 161 17.56 -9.56 16.62
N ILE A 162 17.79 -10.62 15.85
CA ILE A 162 17.29 -10.75 14.48
C ILE A 162 16.11 -11.74 14.41
N VAL A 163 15.07 -11.34 13.67
CA VAL A 163 13.95 -12.19 13.26
C VAL A 163 13.81 -12.12 11.74
N ALA A 164 13.81 -13.28 11.08
CA ALA A 164 13.71 -13.36 9.62
C ALA A 164 12.29 -13.71 9.15
N ILE A 165 11.77 -13.00 8.15
CA ILE A 165 10.51 -13.33 7.47
C ILE A 165 10.81 -13.58 5.99
N THR A 166 10.73 -14.84 5.57
CA THR A 166 11.22 -15.28 4.25
C THR A 166 10.50 -16.55 3.79
N ASP A 167 10.74 -17.02 2.58
CA ASP A 167 10.16 -18.28 2.08
C ASP A 167 10.35 -19.42 3.11
N PRO A 168 9.37 -20.32 3.29
CA PRO A 168 9.46 -21.39 4.29
C PRO A 168 10.61 -22.37 4.08
N GLN A 169 11.12 -22.53 2.84
CA GLN A 169 12.08 -23.58 2.50
C GLN A 169 13.26 -23.10 1.64
N LYS A 170 13.05 -22.08 0.80
CA LYS A 170 14.00 -21.64 -0.22
C LYS A 170 14.71 -20.34 0.17
N GLY A 171 15.78 -20.04 -0.56
CA GLY A 171 16.46 -18.75 -0.52
C GLY A 171 17.57 -18.66 0.54
N PRO A 172 18.55 -17.76 0.31
CA PRO A 172 19.71 -17.65 1.20
C PRO A 172 19.34 -17.14 2.60
N LEU A 173 18.32 -16.29 2.74
CA LEU A 173 17.86 -15.82 4.06
C LEU A 173 17.28 -16.95 4.92
N ARG A 174 16.53 -17.89 4.32
CA ARG A 174 16.02 -19.07 5.03
C ARG A 174 17.15 -19.92 5.57
N LYS A 175 18.14 -20.21 4.72
CA LYS A 175 19.34 -20.96 5.12
C LYS A 175 20.11 -20.23 6.22
N LEU A 176 20.35 -18.92 6.06
CA LEU A 176 21.07 -18.12 7.04
C LEU A 176 20.36 -18.10 8.40
N ALA A 177 19.04 -17.92 8.42
CA ALA A 177 18.26 -17.95 9.65
C ALA A 177 18.38 -19.31 10.38
N GLN A 178 18.42 -20.42 9.63
CA GLN A 178 18.63 -21.75 10.22
C GLN A 178 20.06 -21.91 10.75
N ASP A 179 21.06 -21.57 9.95
CA ASP A 179 22.49 -21.70 10.29
C ASP A 179 22.84 -20.85 11.53
N GLN A 180 22.22 -19.68 11.67
CA GLN A 180 22.45 -18.74 12.79
C GLN A 180 21.47 -18.92 13.96
N GLY A 181 20.52 -19.85 13.86
CA GLY A 181 19.52 -20.09 14.91
C GLY A 181 18.60 -18.89 15.16
N TRP A 182 18.31 -18.07 14.15
CA TRP A 182 17.38 -16.95 14.26
C TRP A 182 15.94 -17.44 14.36
N ARG A 183 15.12 -16.69 15.10
CA ARG A 183 13.65 -16.82 14.98
C ARG A 183 13.26 -16.48 13.56
N SER A 184 12.28 -17.20 13.01
CA SER A 184 11.79 -16.90 11.68
C SER A 184 10.33 -17.27 11.46
N LEU A 185 9.69 -16.53 10.54
CA LEU A 185 8.32 -16.75 10.08
C LEU A 185 8.29 -16.93 8.57
N PRO A 186 7.28 -17.63 8.01
CA PRO A 186 7.17 -17.83 6.58
C PRO A 186 6.48 -16.64 5.89
N VAL A 187 6.94 -16.29 4.70
CA VAL A 187 6.10 -15.67 3.68
C VAL A 187 5.41 -16.81 2.92
N PRO A 188 4.06 -16.89 2.87
CA PRO A 188 3.38 -17.98 2.18
C PRO A 188 3.81 -18.07 0.70
N PRO A 189 4.11 -19.28 0.17
CA PRO A 189 4.58 -19.42 -1.21
C PRO A 189 3.63 -18.82 -2.25
N GLY A 190 2.32 -18.93 -2.04
CA GLY A 190 1.28 -18.41 -2.92
C GLY A 190 1.08 -16.89 -2.86
N VAL A 191 1.72 -16.18 -1.94
CA VAL A 191 1.50 -14.74 -1.71
C VAL A 191 2.67 -13.94 -2.28
N GLY A 192 2.38 -13.06 -3.23
CA GLY A 192 3.36 -12.10 -3.78
C GLY A 192 3.69 -10.99 -2.78
N GLY A 193 4.86 -10.35 -2.90
CA GLY A 193 5.32 -9.36 -1.93
C GLY A 193 4.33 -8.20 -1.72
N ARG A 194 3.82 -7.59 -2.78
CA ARG A 194 2.85 -6.48 -2.72
C ARG A 194 1.47 -6.87 -2.16
N PHE A 195 1.19 -8.17 -2.04
CA PHE A 195 -0.04 -8.74 -1.47
C PHE A 195 0.19 -9.38 -0.09
N SER A 196 1.32 -9.10 0.56
CA SER A 196 1.75 -9.85 1.77
C SER A 196 1.46 -9.14 3.10
N VAL A 197 0.81 -7.97 3.07
CA VAL A 197 0.59 -7.14 4.26
C VAL A 197 -0.14 -7.90 5.37
N LEU A 198 -1.16 -8.69 5.01
CA LEU A 198 -1.94 -9.48 5.97
C LEU A 198 -1.31 -10.84 6.32
N THR A 199 -0.04 -11.04 6.00
CA THR A 199 0.76 -12.21 6.44
C THR A 199 1.74 -11.80 7.54
N ALA A 200 2.63 -12.71 7.98
CA ALA A 200 3.70 -12.37 8.93
C ALA A 200 4.50 -11.10 8.54
N VAL A 201 4.61 -10.79 7.24
CA VAL A 201 5.29 -9.60 6.72
C VAL A 201 4.77 -8.30 7.35
N GLY A 202 3.45 -8.08 7.36
CA GLY A 202 2.87 -6.88 7.99
C GLY A 202 2.38 -7.13 9.41
N LEU A 203 1.92 -8.35 9.74
CA LEU A 203 1.33 -8.65 11.03
C LEU A 203 2.35 -8.64 12.18
N LEU A 204 3.57 -9.17 11.99
CA LEU A 204 4.57 -9.13 13.05
C LEU A 204 4.96 -7.68 13.43
N PRO A 205 5.39 -6.81 12.49
CA PRO A 205 5.70 -5.43 12.85
C PRO A 205 4.48 -4.70 13.44
N ALA A 206 3.27 -4.93 12.91
CA ALA A 206 2.05 -4.34 13.45
C ALA A 206 1.85 -4.72 14.94
N MET A 207 1.94 -6.01 15.28
CA MET A 207 1.81 -6.48 16.66
C MET A 207 2.86 -5.86 17.60
N LEU A 208 4.10 -5.72 17.14
CA LEU A 208 5.19 -5.16 17.94
C LEU A 208 5.01 -3.65 18.22
N THR A 209 4.30 -2.96 17.32
CA THR A 209 3.90 -1.55 17.50
C THR A 209 2.57 -1.37 18.23
N GLY A 210 1.93 -2.45 18.69
CA GLY A 210 0.71 -2.42 19.49
C GLY A 210 -0.61 -2.52 18.70
N ILE A 211 -0.55 -2.89 17.43
CA ILE A 211 -1.73 -3.08 16.58
C ILE A 211 -2.30 -4.49 16.77
N ASP A 212 -3.62 -4.60 16.95
CA ASP A 212 -4.28 -5.89 17.08
C ASP A 212 -4.44 -6.62 15.73
N ALA A 213 -3.53 -7.56 15.46
CA ALA A 213 -3.57 -8.41 14.28
C ALA A 213 -4.85 -9.28 14.17
N HIS A 214 -5.49 -9.63 15.29
CA HIS A 214 -6.76 -10.37 15.23
C HIS A 214 -7.85 -9.49 14.61
N SER A 215 -7.94 -8.23 15.04
CA SER A 215 -8.90 -7.26 14.51
C SER A 215 -8.61 -6.89 13.06
N LEU A 216 -7.33 -6.78 12.66
CA LEU A 216 -6.93 -6.60 11.25
C LEU A 216 -7.49 -7.72 10.38
N LEU A 217 -7.19 -8.97 10.73
CA LEU A 217 -7.66 -10.13 9.97
C LEU A 217 -9.17 -10.31 10.04
N ALA A 218 -9.82 -9.93 11.15
CA ALA A 218 -11.27 -9.93 11.25
C ALA A 218 -11.90 -8.91 10.27
N GLY A 219 -11.29 -7.73 10.14
CA GLY A 219 -11.65 -6.72 9.14
C GLY A 219 -11.58 -7.23 7.71
N ALA A 220 -10.45 -7.86 7.36
CA ALA A 220 -10.25 -8.50 6.06
C ALA A 220 -11.34 -9.56 5.79
N ARG A 221 -11.57 -10.49 6.74
CA ARG A 221 -12.59 -11.54 6.56
C ARG A 221 -14.01 -11.01 6.42
N LYS A 222 -14.35 -9.88 7.07
CA LYS A 222 -15.66 -9.22 6.88
C LYS A 222 -15.82 -8.72 5.45
N VAL A 223 -14.80 -8.08 4.90
CA VAL A 223 -14.81 -7.62 3.49
C VAL A 223 -14.88 -8.81 2.54
N LEU A 224 -14.18 -9.91 2.83
CA LEU A 224 -14.27 -11.12 2.02
C LEU A 224 -15.71 -11.66 1.97
N ALA A 225 -16.38 -11.76 3.12
CA ALA A 225 -17.77 -12.20 3.20
C ALA A 225 -18.75 -11.23 2.52
N ASP A 226 -18.50 -9.92 2.59
CA ASP A 226 -19.28 -8.91 1.87
C ASP A 226 -19.17 -9.12 0.34
N LEU A 227 -17.95 -9.35 -0.15
CA LEU A 227 -17.65 -9.60 -1.57
C LEU A 227 -18.29 -10.90 -2.10
N GLU A 228 -18.40 -11.95 -1.28
CA GLU A 228 -19.13 -13.17 -1.65
C GLU A 228 -20.62 -12.91 -1.94
N SER A 229 -21.20 -11.92 -1.27
CA SER A 229 -22.58 -11.48 -1.45
C SER A 229 -22.75 -10.29 -2.40
N ALA A 230 -21.66 -9.85 -3.06
CA ALA A 230 -21.65 -8.65 -3.88
C ALA A 230 -22.67 -8.73 -5.04
N THR A 231 -23.34 -7.62 -5.27
CA THR A 231 -24.24 -7.38 -6.40
C THR A 231 -23.74 -6.21 -7.23
N LYS A 232 -24.48 -5.84 -8.28
CA LYS A 232 -24.14 -4.69 -9.13
C LYS A 232 -24.15 -3.37 -8.36
N SER A 233 -24.83 -3.32 -7.22
CA SER A 233 -24.84 -2.14 -6.35
C SER A 233 -23.67 -2.09 -5.38
N HIS A 234 -22.84 -3.13 -5.31
CA HIS A 234 -21.69 -3.18 -4.41
C HIS A 234 -20.67 -2.11 -4.77
N GLY A 235 -20.14 -1.40 -3.77
CA GLY A 235 -19.29 -0.23 -3.97
C GLY A 235 -18.06 -0.52 -4.84
N LEU A 236 -17.33 -1.60 -4.56
CA LEU A 236 -16.19 -2.03 -5.39
C LEU A 236 -16.57 -2.22 -6.87
N ILE A 237 -17.71 -2.83 -7.15
CA ILE A 237 -18.13 -3.14 -8.52
C ILE A 237 -18.47 -1.84 -9.25
N ARG A 238 -19.18 -0.93 -8.59
CA ARG A 238 -19.51 0.40 -9.14
C ARG A 238 -18.25 1.22 -9.41
N TRP A 239 -17.28 1.18 -8.50
CA TRP A 239 -15.99 1.83 -8.73
C TRP A 239 -15.30 1.34 -9.97
N LEU A 240 -15.06 0.03 -10.04
CA LEU A 240 -14.26 -0.57 -11.08
C LEU A 240 -14.97 -0.45 -12.43
N THR A 241 -16.29 -0.38 -12.43
CA THR A 241 -17.08 -0.02 -13.61
C THR A 241 -16.73 1.40 -14.07
N GLY A 242 -16.83 2.40 -13.19
CA GLY A 242 -16.47 3.78 -13.52
C GLY A 242 -14.98 3.93 -13.90
N TRP A 243 -14.10 3.21 -13.21
CA TRP A 243 -12.68 3.19 -13.49
C TRP A 243 -12.38 2.65 -14.87
N ARG A 244 -12.98 1.50 -15.20
CA ARG A 244 -12.87 0.88 -16.52
C ARG A 244 -13.39 1.79 -17.61
N ASP A 245 -14.59 2.33 -17.44
CA ASP A 245 -15.28 3.11 -18.47
C ASP A 245 -14.53 4.42 -18.80
N SER A 246 -13.68 4.88 -17.87
CA SER A 246 -12.81 6.03 -18.05
C SER A 246 -11.32 5.67 -18.18
N HIS A 247 -10.95 4.39 -18.23
CA HIS A 247 -9.54 3.98 -18.14
C HIS A 247 -8.69 4.46 -19.33
N ASP A 248 -9.16 4.22 -20.55
CA ASP A 248 -8.44 4.61 -21.78
C ASP A 248 -8.13 6.11 -21.85
N PRO A 249 -9.08 7.03 -21.56
CA PRO A 249 -8.76 8.45 -21.47
C PRO A 249 -8.06 8.83 -20.14
N CYS A 250 -8.37 8.15 -19.03
CA CYS A 250 -7.89 8.46 -17.69
C CYS A 250 -7.11 7.31 -17.08
N SER A 251 -5.89 7.10 -17.59
CA SER A 251 -5.02 6.01 -17.13
C SER A 251 -4.39 6.28 -15.76
N THR A 252 -4.48 7.49 -15.21
CA THR A 252 -3.90 7.82 -13.89
C THR A 252 -4.95 7.72 -12.78
N VAL A 253 -4.63 7.03 -11.69
CA VAL A 253 -5.44 7.02 -10.46
C VAL A 253 -4.71 7.80 -9.37
N VAL A 254 -5.32 8.88 -8.90
CA VAL A 254 -4.80 9.74 -7.84
C VAL A 254 -5.38 9.30 -6.50
N HIS A 255 -4.53 8.77 -5.63
CA HIS A 255 -4.86 8.44 -4.24
C HIS A 255 -4.63 9.67 -3.35
N PHE A 256 -5.69 10.40 -3.02
CA PHE A 256 -5.62 11.74 -2.42
C PHE A 256 -6.09 11.70 -0.95
N ALA A 257 -5.15 11.61 -0.02
CA ALA A 257 -5.43 11.46 1.40
C ALA A 257 -5.57 12.81 2.12
N TYR A 258 -6.68 13.03 2.83
CA TYR A 258 -6.95 14.26 3.61
C TYR A 258 -6.63 14.11 5.11
N ARG A 259 -5.90 13.06 5.44
CA ARG A 259 -5.26 12.83 6.75
C ARG A 259 -3.82 12.42 6.47
N ASP A 260 -2.86 13.06 7.16
CA ASP A 260 -1.44 12.73 7.01
C ASP A 260 -1.17 11.24 7.23
N ARG A 261 -1.86 10.66 8.22
CA ARG A 261 -1.77 9.24 8.60
C ARG A 261 -2.27 8.25 7.53
N LEU A 262 -2.98 8.73 6.51
CA LEU A 262 -3.48 7.89 5.40
C LEU A 262 -2.62 8.02 4.13
N VAL A 263 -1.57 8.85 4.14
CA VAL A 263 -0.74 9.08 2.95
C VAL A 263 0.06 7.82 2.58
N THR A 264 0.60 7.11 3.56
CA THR A 264 1.39 5.88 3.32
C THR A 264 0.55 4.70 2.86
N LEU A 265 -0.78 4.72 3.07
CA LEU A 265 -1.69 3.80 2.36
C LEU A 265 -1.64 4.03 0.84
N GLY A 266 -1.45 5.28 0.43
CA GLY A 266 -1.25 5.65 -0.97
C GLY A 266 0.05 5.09 -1.54
N ASP A 267 1.14 5.12 -0.77
CA ASP A 267 2.43 4.54 -1.19
C ASP A 267 2.35 3.02 -1.36
N TRP A 268 1.70 2.34 -0.41
CA TRP A 268 1.40 0.91 -0.52
C TRP A 268 0.49 0.61 -1.73
N PHE A 269 -0.60 1.36 -1.89
CA PHE A 269 -1.51 1.23 -3.03
C PHE A 269 -0.78 1.45 -4.36
N ALA A 270 0.13 2.43 -4.42
CA ALA A 270 0.88 2.72 -5.62
C ALA A 270 1.73 1.53 -6.07
N GLN A 271 2.40 0.84 -5.15
CA GLN A 271 3.09 -0.40 -5.50
C GLN A 271 2.11 -1.48 -5.96
N LEU A 272 1.05 -1.72 -5.18
CA LEU A 272 0.05 -2.73 -5.48
C LEU A 272 -0.51 -2.55 -6.90
N TRP A 273 -0.89 -1.32 -7.24
CA TRP A 273 -1.53 -0.97 -8.50
C TRP A 273 -0.54 -0.97 -9.68
N ALA A 274 0.61 -0.28 -9.54
CA ALA A 274 1.56 -0.13 -10.64
C ALA A 274 2.19 -1.47 -11.04
N GLU A 275 2.69 -2.27 -10.08
CA GLU A 275 3.36 -3.53 -10.39
C GLU A 275 2.39 -4.61 -10.89
N SER A 276 1.11 -4.54 -10.50
CA SER A 276 0.10 -5.52 -10.94
C SER A 276 -0.48 -5.18 -12.31
N LEU A 277 -0.65 -3.91 -12.64
CA LEU A 277 -1.34 -3.49 -13.87
C LEU A 277 -0.38 -3.07 -15.00
N GLY A 278 0.81 -2.57 -14.65
CA GLY A 278 1.83 -2.10 -15.60
C GLY A 278 2.52 -3.26 -16.32
N LYS A 279 1.90 -3.77 -17.38
CA LYS A 279 2.31 -5.00 -18.05
C LYS A 279 2.48 -4.80 -19.54
N ARG A 280 3.60 -5.33 -20.02
CA ARG A 280 3.86 -5.37 -21.45
C ARG A 280 3.03 -6.41 -22.17
N LEU A 281 2.87 -7.58 -21.57
CA LEU A 281 2.20 -8.71 -22.19
C LEU A 281 0.80 -8.91 -21.59
N ASP A 282 -0.15 -9.29 -22.45
CA ASP A 282 -1.43 -9.84 -22.00
C ASP A 282 -1.28 -11.32 -21.63
N LEU A 283 -2.36 -11.94 -21.14
CA LEU A 283 -2.38 -13.36 -20.77
C LEU A 283 -2.17 -14.32 -21.96
N ALA A 284 -2.37 -13.85 -23.19
CA ALA A 284 -2.10 -14.60 -24.42
C ALA A 284 -0.66 -14.40 -24.93
N GLY A 285 0.14 -13.56 -24.27
CA GLY A 285 1.53 -13.26 -24.64
C GLY A 285 1.68 -12.18 -25.71
N ASN A 286 0.61 -11.47 -26.08
CA ASN A 286 0.71 -10.36 -27.03
C ASN A 286 1.24 -9.10 -26.35
N VAL A 287 1.95 -8.27 -27.11
CA VAL A 287 2.47 -6.99 -26.63
C VAL A 287 1.35 -5.94 -26.61
N VAL A 288 0.96 -5.49 -25.41
CA VAL A 288 -0.17 -4.57 -25.17
C VAL A 288 0.17 -3.29 -24.42
N PHE A 289 1.26 -3.27 -23.64
CA PHE A 289 1.67 -2.12 -22.81
C PHE A 289 0.51 -1.49 -22.01
N ARG A 290 -0.20 -2.31 -21.25
CA ARG A 290 -1.29 -1.87 -20.37
C ARG A 290 -0.74 -1.32 -19.06
N GLY A 291 -1.54 -0.48 -18.40
CA GLY A 291 -1.22 0.01 -17.08
C GLY A 291 -2.09 1.16 -16.66
N SER A 292 -2.11 1.39 -15.35
CA SER A 292 -2.68 2.57 -14.75
C SER A 292 -1.67 3.16 -13.80
N THR A 293 -1.32 4.43 -13.99
CA THR A 293 -0.31 5.12 -13.17
C THR A 293 -0.94 5.54 -11.85
N PRO A 294 -0.50 5.01 -10.69
CA PRO A 294 -0.92 5.56 -9.42
C PRO A 294 -0.14 6.83 -9.10
N LEU A 295 -0.82 7.83 -8.54
CA LEU A 295 -0.21 9.06 -8.03
C LEU A 295 -0.71 9.29 -6.60
N VAL A 296 0.19 9.53 -5.66
CA VAL A 296 -0.15 9.82 -4.26
C VAL A 296 -0.19 11.34 -4.07
N ALA A 297 -1.23 11.84 -3.41
CA ALA A 297 -1.40 13.26 -3.09
C ALA A 297 -1.88 13.44 -1.65
N ARG A 298 -1.53 14.57 -1.03
CA ARG A 298 -1.84 14.91 0.35
C ARG A 298 -2.70 16.16 0.43
N GLY A 299 -3.92 16.04 0.95
CA GLY A 299 -4.80 17.15 1.25
C GLY A 299 -4.49 17.71 2.64
N VAL A 300 -4.39 19.03 2.84
CA VAL A 300 -4.58 20.12 1.86
C VAL A 300 -3.27 20.55 1.17
N THR A 301 -2.12 19.99 1.55
CA THR A 301 -0.79 20.40 1.09
C THR A 301 -0.68 20.48 -0.44
N ASP A 302 -1.12 19.45 -1.16
CA ASP A 302 -1.03 19.38 -2.61
C ASP A 302 -2.11 20.16 -3.36
N GLN A 303 -3.02 20.83 -2.64
CA GLN A 303 -3.79 21.92 -3.22
C GLN A 303 -2.89 23.07 -3.69
N HIS A 304 -1.69 23.18 -3.12
CA HIS A 304 -0.69 24.20 -3.43
C HIS A 304 0.43 23.72 -4.36
N SER A 305 0.28 22.54 -4.97
CA SER A 305 1.27 21.98 -5.90
C SER A 305 0.61 21.33 -7.12
N LEU A 306 -0.34 20.43 -6.92
CA LEU A 306 -0.89 19.55 -7.95
C LEU A 306 -2.31 19.92 -8.37
N VAL A 307 -3.11 20.56 -7.51
CA VAL A 307 -4.54 20.80 -7.82
C VAL A 307 -4.75 21.70 -9.04
N GLN A 308 -3.85 22.65 -9.34
CA GLN A 308 -3.89 23.40 -10.60
C GLN A 308 -3.86 22.46 -11.82
N LEU A 309 -2.95 21.48 -11.82
CA LEU A 309 -2.86 20.46 -12.88
C LEU A 309 -4.10 19.55 -12.87
N PHE A 310 -4.61 19.19 -11.69
CA PHE A 310 -5.77 18.31 -11.57
C PHE A 310 -7.07 18.97 -12.08
N VAL A 311 -7.21 20.29 -11.90
CA VAL A 311 -8.41 21.03 -12.30
C VAL A 311 -8.33 21.47 -13.76
N GLU A 312 -7.22 22.04 -14.23
CA GLU A 312 -7.14 22.67 -15.56
C GLU A 312 -6.22 21.93 -16.56
N GLY A 313 -5.54 20.87 -16.13
CA GLY A 313 -4.68 20.05 -16.99
C GLY A 313 -5.44 19.04 -17.86
N PRO A 314 -4.71 18.10 -18.48
CA PRO A 314 -5.32 17.01 -19.25
C PRO A 314 -6.34 16.22 -18.43
N ASP A 315 -7.42 15.77 -19.08
CA ASP A 315 -8.43 14.89 -18.49
C ASP A 315 -8.00 13.44 -18.55
N ASP A 316 -6.95 13.13 -17.79
CA ASP A 316 -6.27 11.84 -17.79
C ASP A 316 -6.17 11.21 -16.38
N LYS A 317 -6.96 11.72 -15.43
CA LYS A 317 -6.90 11.36 -14.00
C LYS A 317 -8.28 11.00 -13.45
N GLN A 318 -8.28 9.99 -12.58
CA GLN A 318 -9.39 9.63 -11.71
C GLN A 318 -8.94 9.81 -10.27
N PHE A 319 -9.77 10.40 -9.43
CA PHE A 319 -9.43 10.74 -8.06
C PHE A 319 -10.11 9.77 -7.10
N LEU A 320 -9.34 9.15 -6.22
CA LEU A 320 -9.79 8.37 -5.08
C LEU A 320 -9.40 9.15 -3.82
N ILE A 321 -10.35 9.94 -3.31
CA ILE A 321 -10.18 10.72 -2.09
C ILE A 321 -10.28 9.80 -0.88
N LEU A 322 -9.35 9.88 0.06
CA LEU A 322 -9.44 9.17 1.34
C LEU A 322 -9.58 10.18 2.48
N ASP A 323 -10.56 9.97 3.34
CA ASP A 323 -10.68 10.72 4.58
C ASP A 323 -11.21 9.85 5.72
N ALA A 324 -11.01 10.31 6.95
CA ALA A 324 -11.51 9.64 8.13
C ALA A 324 -11.96 10.63 9.19
N ASN A 325 -12.91 10.21 10.03
CA ASN A 325 -13.19 10.92 11.28
C ASN A 325 -12.12 10.58 12.32
N LEU A 326 -11.50 11.60 12.90
CA LEU A 326 -10.57 11.47 14.01
C LEU A 326 -11.02 12.39 15.16
N PRO A 327 -10.71 12.04 16.43
CA PRO A 327 -10.94 12.93 17.54
C PRO A 327 -10.23 14.27 17.31
N ASN A 328 -10.97 15.39 17.39
CA ASN A 328 -10.35 16.70 17.34
C ASN A 328 -9.70 17.00 18.71
N THR A 329 -8.37 17.09 18.72
CA THR A 329 -7.57 17.37 19.92
C THR A 329 -7.13 18.84 20.02
N VAL A 330 -7.50 19.67 19.04
CA VAL A 330 -7.10 21.08 18.96
C VAL A 330 -8.29 21.98 19.26
N ASP A 331 -8.09 22.92 20.19
CA ASP A 331 -9.09 23.93 20.53
C ASP A 331 -9.49 24.76 19.29
N PRO A 332 -10.76 25.20 19.20
CA PRO A 332 -11.17 26.13 18.16
C PRO A 332 -10.34 27.41 18.17
N ILE A 333 -10.20 28.03 17.00
CA ILE A 333 -9.50 29.29 16.84
C ILE A 333 -10.22 30.35 17.68
N SER A 334 -9.47 30.96 18.62
CA SER A 334 -10.04 31.97 19.51
C SER A 334 -10.56 33.17 18.70
N PRO A 335 -11.78 33.66 19.00
CA PRO A 335 -12.27 34.91 18.41
C PRO A 335 -11.29 36.07 18.60
N LYS A 336 -10.61 36.12 19.76
CA LYS A 336 -9.61 37.17 20.03
C LYS A 336 -8.43 37.11 19.06
N THR A 337 -7.89 35.91 18.77
CA THR A 337 -6.74 35.76 17.87
C THR A 337 -7.15 35.91 16.41
N ALA A 338 -8.36 35.49 16.04
CA ALA A 338 -8.92 35.73 14.70
C ALA A 338 -9.17 37.21 14.43
N MET A 339 -9.35 38.04 15.47
CA MET A 339 -9.51 39.50 15.34
C MET A 339 -8.17 40.27 15.36
N LEU A 340 -7.03 39.58 15.24
CA LEU A 340 -5.75 40.24 15.01
C LEU A 340 -5.70 40.92 13.63
N ASP A 341 -6.49 40.42 12.68
CA ASP A 341 -6.74 41.02 11.37
C ASP A 341 -8.21 40.79 10.98
N GLU A 342 -8.84 41.75 10.28
CA GLU A 342 -10.24 41.64 9.87
C GLU A 342 -10.44 40.47 8.89
N ASP A 343 -9.46 40.21 8.02
CA ASP A 343 -9.53 39.16 7.01
C ASP A 343 -9.55 37.74 7.63
N PHE A 344 -9.07 37.58 8.87
CA PHE A 344 -9.09 36.29 9.58
C PHE A 344 -10.40 36.05 10.33
N GLY A 345 -11.31 37.03 10.37
CA GLY A 345 -12.52 36.97 11.20
C GLY A 345 -13.45 35.81 10.89
N TYR A 346 -13.46 35.32 9.64
CA TYR A 346 -14.25 34.15 9.25
C TYR A 346 -13.82 32.85 9.93
N LEU A 347 -12.63 32.80 10.55
CA LEU A 347 -12.10 31.67 11.29
C LEU A 347 -12.48 31.68 12.78
N ALA A 348 -13.02 32.79 13.29
CA ALA A 348 -13.35 32.94 14.71
C ALA A 348 -14.32 31.84 15.19
N GLY A 349 -13.91 31.08 16.20
CA GLY A 349 -14.71 30.00 16.80
C GLY A 349 -14.76 28.71 15.99
N LYS A 350 -14.12 28.63 14.82
CA LYS A 350 -14.01 27.41 14.03
C LYS A 350 -12.83 26.57 14.47
N SER A 351 -12.98 25.26 14.38
CA SER A 351 -11.89 24.29 14.54
C SER A 351 -11.04 24.17 13.27
N ILE A 352 -9.80 23.72 13.44
CA ILE A 352 -8.92 23.36 12.30
C ILE A 352 -9.54 22.21 11.49
N GLU A 353 -10.25 21.30 12.15
CA GLU A 353 -10.96 20.21 11.50
C GLU A 353 -12.06 20.70 10.55
N GLU A 354 -12.84 21.71 10.95
CA GLU A 354 -13.84 22.32 10.08
C GLU A 354 -13.21 22.97 8.84
N LEU A 355 -12.07 23.63 8.99
CA LEU A 355 -11.34 24.20 7.85
C LEU A 355 -10.85 23.10 6.91
N ARG A 356 -10.21 22.04 7.43
CA ARG A 356 -9.73 20.89 6.65
C ARG A 356 -10.85 20.23 5.85
N ILE A 357 -12.01 20.01 6.48
CA ILE A 357 -13.20 19.45 5.80
C ILE A 357 -13.70 20.40 4.71
N ALA A 358 -13.75 21.71 4.98
CA ALA A 358 -14.17 22.70 3.99
C ALA A 358 -13.22 22.74 2.77
N GLU A 359 -11.92 22.61 2.98
CA GLU A 359 -10.92 22.55 1.90
C GLU A 359 -11.04 21.26 1.08
N ARG A 360 -11.25 20.11 1.74
CA ARG A 360 -11.56 18.84 1.07
C ARG A 360 -12.78 18.95 0.17
N ASP A 361 -13.88 19.42 0.73
CA ASP A 361 -15.15 19.53 0.01
C ASP A 361 -15.05 20.56 -1.13
N GLY A 362 -14.33 21.65 -0.90
CA GLY A 362 -14.02 22.66 -1.92
C GLY A 362 -13.22 22.07 -3.08
N THR A 363 -12.18 21.28 -2.80
CA THR A 363 -11.38 20.61 -3.83
C THR A 363 -12.18 19.56 -4.59
N ILE A 364 -12.99 18.74 -3.91
CA ILE A 364 -13.90 17.80 -4.56
C ILE A 364 -14.86 18.54 -5.50
N ALA A 365 -15.47 19.64 -5.03
CA ALA A 365 -16.38 20.44 -5.83
C ALA A 365 -15.68 21.07 -7.05
N ALA A 366 -14.44 21.57 -6.88
CA ALA A 366 -13.66 22.13 -7.97
C ALA A 366 -13.36 21.08 -9.06
N LEU A 367 -12.88 19.90 -8.66
CA LEU A 367 -12.62 18.78 -9.56
C LEU A 367 -13.90 18.34 -10.29
N GLN A 368 -15.01 18.16 -9.58
CA GLN A 368 -16.29 17.80 -10.18
C GLN A 368 -16.79 18.89 -11.15
N SER A 369 -16.63 20.17 -10.82
CA SER A 369 -17.03 21.28 -11.68
C SER A 369 -16.22 21.34 -12.98
N ALA A 370 -14.98 20.84 -12.94
CA ALA A 370 -14.09 20.68 -14.09
C ALA A 370 -14.32 19.36 -14.86
N GLY A 371 -15.34 18.57 -14.50
CA GLY A 371 -15.68 17.33 -15.19
C GLY A 371 -14.84 16.12 -14.80
N ARG A 372 -14.05 16.21 -13.72
CA ARG A 372 -13.15 15.12 -13.30
C ARG A 372 -13.90 13.97 -12.63
N SER A 373 -13.41 12.75 -12.81
CA SER A 373 -13.91 11.54 -12.12
C SER A 373 -13.41 11.52 -10.67
N VAL A 374 -14.30 11.65 -9.68
CA VAL A 374 -13.93 11.81 -8.26
C VAL A 374 -14.71 10.88 -7.36
N SER A 375 -14.04 9.88 -6.82
CA SER A 375 -14.57 8.95 -5.82
C SER A 375 -14.02 9.25 -4.43
N MET A 376 -14.74 8.84 -3.39
CA MET A 376 -14.31 9.05 -2.00
C MET A 376 -14.50 7.79 -1.15
N VAL A 377 -13.48 7.48 -0.37
CA VAL A 377 -13.52 6.49 0.71
C VAL A 377 -13.53 7.27 2.02
N HIS A 378 -14.56 7.05 2.84
CA HIS A 378 -14.64 7.63 4.16
C HIS A 378 -14.55 6.53 5.23
N PHE A 379 -13.54 6.63 6.07
CA PHE A 379 -13.39 5.76 7.22
C PHE A 379 -14.15 6.34 8.42
N ASP A 380 -15.10 5.59 8.95
CA ASP A 380 -15.85 6.01 10.14
C ASP A 380 -14.95 6.04 11.39
N ALA A 381 -13.94 5.17 11.41
CA ALA A 381 -12.80 5.21 12.32
C ALA A 381 -11.53 4.69 11.61
N ILE A 382 -10.36 5.09 12.10
CA ILE A 382 -9.09 4.48 11.69
C ILE A 382 -8.69 3.47 12.75
N ASP A 383 -9.08 2.21 12.54
CA ASP A 383 -8.77 1.08 13.42
C ASP A 383 -8.35 -0.15 12.60
N GLU A 384 -7.93 -1.20 13.30
CA GLU A 384 -7.51 -2.47 12.74
C GLU A 384 -8.55 -3.09 11.82
N SER A 385 -9.82 -3.12 12.22
CA SER A 385 -10.87 -3.75 11.41
C SER A 385 -11.09 -2.99 10.10
N HIS A 386 -11.03 -1.66 10.11
CA HIS A 386 -11.19 -0.85 8.89
C HIS A 386 -10.00 -1.04 7.95
N LEU A 387 -8.79 -1.00 8.49
CA LEU A 387 -7.56 -1.05 7.69
C LEU A 387 -7.32 -2.45 7.12
N GLY A 388 -7.58 -3.50 7.90
CA GLY A 388 -7.53 -4.86 7.37
C GLY A 388 -8.55 -5.10 6.26
N GLY A 389 -9.76 -4.52 6.39
CA GLY A 389 -10.76 -4.52 5.33
C GLY A 389 -10.32 -3.76 4.09
N TRP A 390 -9.75 -2.56 4.26
CA TRP A 390 -9.24 -1.73 3.16
C TRP A 390 -8.13 -2.41 2.36
N ILE A 391 -7.15 -3.00 3.06
CA ILE A 391 -6.05 -3.73 2.42
C ILE A 391 -6.61 -4.84 1.54
N LEU A 392 -7.48 -5.70 2.08
CA LEU A 392 -8.08 -6.78 1.29
C LEU A 392 -8.93 -6.24 0.12
N LEU A 393 -9.72 -5.19 0.34
CA LEU A 393 -10.57 -4.59 -0.68
C LEU A 393 -9.74 -4.10 -1.88
N MET A 394 -8.62 -3.43 -1.63
CA MET A 394 -7.72 -2.94 -2.68
C MET A 394 -6.94 -4.05 -3.37
N GLU A 395 -6.53 -5.10 -2.64
CA GLU A 395 -5.93 -6.30 -3.24
C GLU A 395 -6.91 -6.98 -4.22
N VAL A 396 -8.16 -7.18 -3.83
CA VAL A 396 -9.21 -7.72 -4.71
C VAL A 396 -9.47 -6.76 -5.88
N ALA A 397 -9.58 -5.46 -5.62
CA ALA A 397 -9.82 -4.48 -6.66
C ALA A 397 -8.76 -4.50 -7.76
N THR A 398 -7.50 -4.65 -7.35
CA THR A 398 -6.35 -4.71 -8.26
C THR A 398 -6.41 -5.93 -9.16
N VAL A 399 -6.79 -7.10 -8.62
CA VAL A 399 -6.93 -8.32 -9.44
C VAL A 399 -8.11 -8.19 -10.42
N LEU A 400 -9.22 -7.58 -9.99
CA LEU A 400 -10.35 -7.31 -10.89
C LEU A 400 -9.99 -6.32 -12.01
N ALA A 401 -9.22 -5.28 -11.68
CA ALA A 401 -8.69 -4.34 -12.66
C ALA A 401 -7.74 -5.02 -13.65
N ALA A 402 -6.85 -5.90 -13.18
CA ALA A 402 -5.94 -6.66 -14.04
C ALA A 402 -6.67 -7.60 -14.99
N ALA A 403 -7.73 -8.26 -14.50
CA ALA A 403 -8.59 -9.10 -15.33
C ALA A 403 -9.30 -8.29 -16.42
N HIS A 404 -9.65 -7.03 -16.16
CA HIS A 404 -10.18 -6.14 -17.20
C HIS A 404 -9.11 -5.79 -18.25
N LEU A 405 -7.86 -5.57 -17.84
CA LEU A 405 -6.74 -5.26 -18.74
C LEU A 405 -6.19 -6.48 -19.47
N ASP A 406 -6.65 -7.69 -19.13
CA ASP A 406 -6.16 -8.98 -19.62
C ASP A 406 -4.67 -9.24 -19.34
N VAL A 407 -4.21 -8.92 -18.12
CA VAL A 407 -2.80 -9.05 -17.73
C VAL A 407 -2.63 -9.87 -16.45
N ASP A 408 -1.43 -10.44 -16.23
CA ASP A 408 -1.10 -11.17 -15.00
C ASP A 408 -0.83 -10.20 -13.84
N PRO A 409 -1.67 -10.14 -12.79
CA PRO A 409 -1.46 -9.25 -11.66
C PRO A 409 -0.37 -9.71 -10.68
N TYR A 410 0.20 -10.90 -10.83
CA TYR A 410 1.04 -11.53 -9.81
C TYR A 410 2.54 -11.52 -10.12
N ASP A 411 2.93 -11.41 -11.38
CA ASP A 411 4.35 -11.34 -11.78
C ASP A 411 4.90 -9.90 -11.75
N GLN A 412 6.19 -9.70 -12.05
CA GLN A 412 6.80 -8.37 -12.22
C GLN A 412 8.08 -8.39 -13.09
N PRO A 413 8.06 -8.94 -14.31
CA PRO A 413 9.27 -9.15 -15.13
C PRO A 413 10.01 -7.84 -15.49
N GLY A 414 9.32 -6.69 -15.41
CA GLY A 414 9.88 -5.37 -15.68
C GLY A 414 11.11 -5.04 -14.84
N VAL A 415 11.11 -5.43 -13.55
CA VAL A 415 12.11 -5.00 -12.55
C VAL A 415 13.46 -5.71 -12.67
N GLU A 416 13.49 -6.87 -13.34
CA GLU A 416 14.69 -7.72 -13.37
C GLU A 416 15.84 -7.14 -14.22
N GLY A 417 15.54 -6.27 -15.19
CA GLY A 417 16.55 -5.65 -16.03
C GLY A 417 17.53 -4.78 -15.24
N GLY A 418 17.03 -3.93 -14.33
CA GLY A 418 17.87 -3.09 -13.48
C GLY A 418 18.73 -3.93 -12.52
N LYS A 419 18.13 -4.97 -11.93
CA LYS A 419 18.84 -5.91 -11.05
C LYS A 419 19.98 -6.61 -11.79
N ALA A 420 19.76 -7.04 -13.02
CA ALA A 420 20.79 -7.73 -13.80
C ALA A 420 22.03 -6.86 -14.03
N VAL A 421 21.84 -5.59 -14.38
CA VAL A 421 22.93 -4.63 -14.55
C VAL A 421 23.63 -4.37 -13.23
N ALA A 422 22.88 -4.12 -12.15
CA ALA A 422 23.46 -3.90 -10.83
C ALA A 422 24.31 -5.08 -10.37
N PHE A 423 23.80 -6.31 -10.49
CA PHE A 423 24.52 -7.52 -10.11
C PHE A 423 25.79 -7.75 -10.94
N ALA A 424 25.74 -7.53 -12.26
CA ALA A 424 26.92 -7.59 -13.12
C ALA A 424 27.99 -6.57 -12.68
N ARG A 425 27.60 -5.31 -12.47
CA ARG A 425 28.52 -4.24 -12.03
C ARG A 425 29.11 -4.50 -10.65
N MET A 426 28.39 -5.19 -9.77
CA MET A 426 28.87 -5.61 -8.45
C MET A 426 29.69 -6.91 -8.51
N GLY A 427 29.95 -7.47 -9.70
CA GLY A 427 30.76 -8.68 -9.88
C GLY A 427 30.10 -9.95 -9.35
N LYS A 428 28.76 -10.00 -9.27
CA LYS A 428 28.03 -11.19 -8.82
C LYS A 428 28.21 -12.31 -9.87
N PRO A 429 28.79 -13.47 -9.51
CA PRO A 429 29.02 -14.54 -10.47
C PRO A 429 27.76 -14.96 -11.22
N GLY A 430 27.86 -15.11 -12.53
CA GLY A 430 26.75 -15.54 -13.40
C GLY A 430 25.84 -14.42 -13.93
N TRP A 431 26.11 -13.15 -13.60
CA TRP A 431 25.27 -12.02 -14.02
C TRP A 431 25.86 -11.16 -15.15
N ASP A 432 27.15 -11.29 -15.47
CA ASP A 432 27.84 -10.45 -16.47
C ASP A 432 27.17 -10.43 -17.84
N SER A 433 26.76 -11.62 -18.34
CA SER A 433 26.08 -11.74 -19.63
C SER A 433 24.68 -11.13 -19.60
N ARG A 434 23.93 -11.30 -18.51
CA ARG A 434 22.58 -10.72 -18.33
C ARG A 434 22.65 -9.19 -18.25
N GLY A 435 23.61 -8.65 -17.50
CA GLY A 435 23.84 -7.20 -17.41
C GLY A 435 24.23 -6.61 -18.76
N SER A 436 25.19 -7.23 -19.45
CA SER A 436 25.65 -6.79 -20.79
C SER A 436 24.52 -6.83 -21.84
N ALA A 437 23.63 -7.82 -21.77
CA ALA A 437 22.47 -7.90 -22.66
C ALA A 437 21.50 -6.72 -22.46
N VAL A 438 21.26 -6.32 -21.20
CA VAL A 438 20.43 -5.15 -20.92
C VAL A 438 21.11 -3.86 -21.40
N GLU A 439 22.39 -3.66 -21.11
CA GLU A 439 23.13 -2.44 -21.48
C GLU A 439 23.34 -2.25 -22.99
N SER A 440 23.49 -3.35 -23.73
CA SER A 440 23.63 -3.32 -25.18
C SER A 440 22.32 -3.05 -25.94
N GLY A 441 21.20 -2.84 -25.23
CA GLY A 441 19.88 -2.68 -25.83
C GLY A 441 19.32 -3.97 -26.44
N SER A 442 19.98 -5.11 -26.20
CA SER A 442 19.51 -6.43 -26.65
C SER A 442 18.43 -7.03 -25.73
N ARG A 443 18.01 -6.28 -24.70
CA ARG A 443 16.59 -6.26 -24.30
C ARG A 443 15.77 -5.55 -25.41
N GLN A 444 15.88 -6.04 -26.65
CA GLN A 444 14.84 -5.83 -27.63
C GLN A 444 13.62 -6.45 -27.00
N LEU A 445 12.70 -5.59 -26.57
CA LEU A 445 11.48 -6.03 -25.94
C LEU A 445 10.89 -7.16 -26.81
N ASP A 446 10.93 -7.05 -28.14
CA ASP A 446 10.32 -8.02 -29.05
C ASP A 446 10.92 -9.46 -29.05
N GLU A 447 12.11 -9.72 -28.50
CA GLU A 447 12.75 -11.05 -28.57
C GLU A 447 13.42 -11.57 -27.27
N ALA A 448 13.44 -10.81 -26.18
CA ALA A 448 14.08 -11.29 -24.95
C ALA A 448 13.19 -12.29 -24.19
N PRO A 449 13.64 -13.55 -23.93
CA PRO A 449 12.89 -14.48 -23.09
C PRO A 449 12.71 -13.89 -21.69
N ALA A 450 11.56 -14.18 -21.06
CA ALA A 450 11.30 -13.83 -19.67
C ALA A 450 12.47 -14.30 -18.80
N ILE A 451 12.93 -13.46 -17.89
CA ILE A 451 13.91 -13.89 -16.89
C ILE A 451 13.17 -14.87 -15.99
N GLU A 452 13.51 -16.16 -16.07
CA GLU A 452 13.05 -17.17 -15.13
C GLU A 452 13.43 -16.72 -13.72
N VAL A 453 12.42 -16.57 -12.88
CA VAL A 453 12.57 -16.23 -11.46
C VAL A 453 12.75 -17.55 -10.72
N ASP A 454 13.91 -17.75 -10.08
CA ASP A 454 14.18 -18.91 -9.21
C ASP A 454 13.25 -19.00 -7.99
#